data_AF-A0A952PKV6-F1
#
_entry.id   AF-A0A952PKV6-F1
#
_cell.length_a   1.000
_cell.length_b   1.000
_cell.length_c   1.000
_cell.angle_alpha   90.00
_cell.angle_beta   90.00
_cell.angle_gamma   90.00
#
_symmetry.space_group_name_H-M   'P 1'
#
loop_
_entity.id
_entity.type
_entity.pdbx_description
1 polymer ?
#
loop_
_entity_poly.entity_id
_entity_poly.type
_entity_poly.pdbx_seq_one_letter_code
_entity_poly.pdbx_strand_id
1 'polypeptide(L)'
;MDTPLKAVEFFSGLGAFAEACRFSGINVVAAFDQNEHANKVYESNFDLSPDIRNIETIRATDVPASSIWWMSPPCTPFSRRGKQKDDEDPRAKALLRLFEILPERTPDYFFMENVEGFIGSRSEERLKLLLESLGYKQRSFNICSSMFGVPMRRPRFFLSASRLIQPKTPEFDPFAEERVLSDFLTERSDDDLRLPDSELEKYDAVLNIVDPGKKDAYVICFTRGYFKCRKASGSLIRLPDGGARFVSPLEMLDLFGFSSTYKFPAELSKQVCWRLIGNSVDVRAVRAVLATVGL
;
A
#
# COMPACT_ATOMS: atom_id res chain seq x y z
N MET A 1 30.96 -2.47 -10.40
CA MET A 1 29.74 -2.37 -9.59
C MET A 1 28.70 -1.78 -10.51
N ASP A 2 27.63 -2.51 -10.80
CA ASP A 2 26.57 -2.00 -11.67
C ASP A 2 25.93 -0.77 -11.03
N THR A 3 25.74 0.28 -11.84
CA THR A 3 25.12 1.52 -11.38
C THR A 3 23.70 1.22 -10.87
N PRO A 4 23.33 1.68 -9.66
CA PRO A 4 22.00 1.38 -9.10
C PRO A 4 20.89 1.94 -9.99
N LEU A 5 19.83 1.17 -10.18
CA LEU A 5 18.66 1.59 -10.95
C LEU A 5 17.96 2.73 -10.23
N LYS A 6 17.61 3.79 -10.96
CA LYS A 6 16.91 4.95 -10.38
C LYS A 6 15.41 4.75 -10.48
N ALA A 7 14.70 5.01 -9.38
CA ALA A 7 13.25 4.91 -9.30
C ALA A 7 12.60 6.24 -8.90
N VAL A 8 11.38 6.46 -9.40
CA VAL A 8 10.47 7.52 -8.97
C VAL A 8 9.24 6.89 -8.34
N GLU A 9 8.86 7.37 -7.15
CA GLU A 9 7.72 6.88 -6.37
C GLU A 9 6.59 7.92 -6.33
N PHE A 10 5.54 7.73 -7.11
CA PHE A 10 4.35 8.59 -7.08
C PHE A 10 3.31 8.07 -6.09
N PHE A 11 2.60 8.98 -5.42
CA PHE A 11 1.69 8.66 -4.32
C PHE A 11 2.41 7.86 -3.23
N SER A 12 3.58 8.36 -2.83
CA SER A 12 4.54 7.61 -2.04
C SER A 12 4.02 7.23 -0.65
N GLY A 13 3.11 8.01 -0.06
CA GLY A 13 2.51 7.72 1.23
C GLY A 13 3.57 7.48 2.31
N LEU A 14 3.55 6.28 2.89
CA LEU A 14 4.52 5.83 3.89
C LEU A 14 5.84 5.30 3.29
N GLY A 15 6.02 5.35 1.97
CA GLY A 15 7.22 4.81 1.33
C GLY A 15 7.29 3.30 1.36
N ALA A 16 6.16 2.61 1.15
CA ALA A 16 6.15 1.15 1.08
C ALA A 16 7.04 0.62 -0.07
N PHE A 17 7.14 1.37 -1.17
CA PHE A 17 8.04 1.03 -2.27
C PHE A 17 9.50 1.33 -1.94
N ALA A 18 9.79 2.47 -1.31
CA ALA A 18 11.14 2.74 -0.79
C ALA A 18 11.58 1.69 0.25
N GLU A 19 10.69 1.26 1.14
CA GLU A 19 10.94 0.18 2.10
C GLU A 19 11.22 -1.16 1.41
N ALA A 20 10.48 -1.47 0.33
CA ALA A 20 10.72 -2.67 -0.47
C ALA A 20 12.10 -2.64 -1.14
N CYS A 21 12.57 -1.44 -1.55
CA CYS A 21 13.84 -1.23 -2.22
C CYS A 21 15.05 -1.12 -1.29
N ARG A 22 14.88 -1.07 0.04
CA ARG A 22 15.98 -0.82 0.99
C ARG A 22 17.19 -1.77 0.84
N PHE A 23 16.95 -3.00 0.41
CA PHE A 23 17.98 -4.02 0.19
C PHE A 23 18.10 -4.46 -1.28
N SER A 24 17.53 -3.69 -2.20
CA SER A 24 17.65 -3.94 -3.64
C SER A 24 18.73 -3.03 -4.25
N GLY A 25 19.11 -3.31 -5.49
CA GLY A 25 19.96 -2.43 -6.30
C GLY A 25 19.23 -1.18 -6.82
N ILE A 26 18.10 -0.80 -6.22
CA ILE A 26 17.24 0.30 -6.66
C ILE A 26 17.39 1.49 -5.71
N ASN A 27 17.71 2.65 -6.27
CA ASN A 27 17.78 3.93 -5.57
C ASN A 27 16.54 4.77 -5.91
N VAL A 28 15.70 5.09 -4.92
CA VAL A 28 14.57 6.00 -5.09
C VAL A 28 15.10 7.45 -5.12
N VAL A 29 15.02 8.10 -6.27
CA VAL A 29 15.61 9.43 -6.49
C VAL A 29 14.59 10.58 -6.41
N ALA A 30 13.30 10.26 -6.45
CA ALA A 30 12.24 11.22 -6.19
C ALA A 30 10.98 10.50 -5.69
N ALA A 31 10.25 11.17 -4.81
CA ALA A 31 8.97 10.74 -4.29
C ALA A 31 7.97 11.90 -4.37
N PHE A 32 6.67 11.61 -4.54
CA PHE A 32 5.62 12.62 -4.65
C PHE A 32 4.39 12.22 -3.83
N ASP A 33 3.97 13.06 -2.89
CA ASP A 33 2.71 12.88 -2.15
C ASP A 33 2.27 14.21 -1.50
N GLN A 34 0.98 14.52 -1.59
CA GLN A 34 0.42 15.79 -1.07
C GLN A 34 0.15 15.76 0.43
N ASN A 35 0.22 14.60 1.08
CA ASN A 35 -0.14 14.44 2.48
C ASN A 35 1.04 14.78 3.39
N GLU A 36 1.00 15.96 4.02
CA GLU A 36 2.02 16.42 4.96
C GLU A 36 2.36 15.40 6.06
N HIS A 37 1.35 14.69 6.59
CA HIS A 37 1.62 13.68 7.61
C HIS A 37 2.32 12.45 7.03
N ALA A 38 1.97 12.03 5.81
CA ALA A 38 2.65 10.92 5.15
C ALA A 38 4.12 11.29 4.86
N ASN A 39 4.36 12.49 4.34
CA ASN A 39 5.70 12.99 4.03
C ASN A 39 6.59 13.06 5.27
N LYS A 40 6.05 13.52 6.41
CA LYS A 40 6.78 13.50 7.69
C LYS A 40 7.19 12.09 8.10
N VAL A 41 6.33 11.09 7.90
CA VAL A 41 6.71 9.69 8.20
C VAL A 41 7.77 9.23 7.19
N TYR A 42 7.59 9.50 5.90
CA TYR A 42 8.56 9.14 4.86
C TYR A 42 9.95 9.69 5.19
N GLU A 43 10.06 10.99 5.44
CA GLU A 43 11.32 11.70 5.78
C GLU A 43 11.98 11.16 7.06
N SER A 44 11.19 10.63 8.00
CA SER A 44 11.74 10.05 9.23
C SER A 44 12.37 8.66 9.04
N ASN A 45 12.12 8.01 7.89
CA ASN A 45 12.58 6.65 7.56
C ASN A 45 13.49 6.58 6.33
N PHE A 46 13.57 7.64 5.54
CA PHE A 46 14.34 7.71 4.29
C PHE A 46 15.04 9.06 4.14
N ASP A 47 16.24 9.06 3.55
CA ASP A 47 17.02 10.27 3.25
C ASP A 47 16.50 10.99 1.99
N LEU A 48 15.18 11.13 1.87
CA LEU A 48 14.50 11.76 0.73
C LEU A 48 13.22 12.44 1.20
N SER A 49 13.07 13.72 0.87
CA SER A 49 11.83 14.48 1.08
C SER A 49 10.91 14.34 -0.14
N PRO A 50 9.67 13.83 0.02
CA PRO A 50 8.71 13.82 -1.06
C PRO A 50 8.31 15.23 -1.50
N ASP A 51 8.12 15.41 -2.80
CA ASP A 51 7.53 16.63 -3.36
C ASP A 51 6.05 16.69 -2.99
N ILE A 52 5.69 17.73 -2.24
CA ILE A 52 4.34 17.94 -1.69
C ILE A 52 3.35 18.52 -2.71
N ARG A 53 3.81 18.97 -3.88
CA ARG A 53 2.95 19.59 -4.88
C ARG A 53 1.85 18.63 -5.33
N ASN A 54 0.73 19.20 -5.77
CA ASN A 54 -0.31 18.39 -6.39
C ASN A 54 0.23 17.69 -7.64
N ILE A 55 0.09 16.37 -7.71
CA ILE A 55 0.48 15.57 -8.87
C ILE A 55 -0.18 16.10 -10.15
N GLU A 56 -1.40 16.64 -10.07
CA GLU A 56 -2.09 17.31 -11.19
C GLU A 56 -1.28 18.48 -11.79
N THR A 57 -0.37 19.10 -11.03
CA THR A 57 0.46 20.23 -11.47
C THR A 57 1.88 19.85 -11.89
N ILE A 58 2.28 18.59 -11.69
CA ILE A 58 3.61 18.10 -12.05
C ILE A 58 3.77 18.08 -13.56
N ARG A 59 4.96 18.41 -14.07
CA ARG A 59 5.31 18.33 -15.50
C ARG A 59 6.39 17.29 -15.72
N ALA A 60 6.58 16.87 -16.96
CA ALA A 60 7.66 15.96 -17.36
C ALA A 60 9.05 16.47 -16.92
N THR A 61 9.27 17.78 -16.97
CA THR A 61 10.52 18.41 -16.54
C THR A 61 10.76 18.36 -15.03
N ASP A 62 9.69 18.21 -14.22
CA ASP A 62 9.78 18.07 -12.77
C ASP A 62 10.14 16.63 -12.36
N VAL A 63 9.95 15.64 -13.25
CA VAL A 63 10.28 14.23 -12.98
C VAL A 63 11.70 13.92 -13.46
N PRO A 64 12.62 13.48 -12.58
CA PRO A 64 13.99 13.15 -12.97
C PRO A 64 14.04 11.91 -13.86
N ALA A 65 15.13 11.77 -14.62
CA ALA A 65 15.36 10.56 -15.41
C ALA A 65 15.53 9.34 -14.49
N SER A 66 14.77 8.29 -14.77
CA SER A 66 14.68 7.07 -13.95
C SER A 66 14.32 5.86 -14.81
N SER A 67 14.80 4.68 -14.42
CA SER A 67 14.46 3.42 -15.08
C SER A 67 13.16 2.81 -14.55
N ILE A 68 12.71 3.21 -13.36
CA ILE A 68 11.54 2.62 -12.70
C ILE A 68 10.57 3.71 -12.27
N TRP A 69 9.29 3.55 -12.62
CA TRP A 69 8.20 4.26 -11.96
C TRP A 69 7.36 3.32 -11.12
N TRP A 70 7.09 3.70 -9.88
CA TRP A 70 6.11 3.08 -9.01
C TRP A 70 4.96 4.06 -8.74
N MET A 71 3.72 3.57 -8.68
CA MET A 71 2.59 4.37 -8.22
C MET A 71 1.50 3.58 -7.51
N SER A 72 0.91 4.17 -6.47
CA SER A 72 -0.25 3.64 -5.74
C SER A 72 -1.33 4.73 -5.55
N PRO A 73 -2.02 5.14 -6.64
CA PRO A 73 -2.97 6.25 -6.60
C PRO A 73 -4.18 5.99 -5.70
N PRO A 74 -4.81 7.06 -5.17
CA PRO A 74 -5.96 6.93 -4.28
C PRO A 74 -7.15 6.22 -4.96
N CYS A 75 -7.61 5.14 -4.33
CA CYS A 75 -8.66 4.23 -4.83
C CYS A 75 -10.09 4.82 -4.88
N THR A 76 -10.32 6.02 -4.37
CA THR A 76 -11.68 6.57 -4.15
C THR A 76 -12.66 6.57 -5.34
N PRO A 77 -12.27 6.74 -6.62
CA PRO A 77 -13.20 6.60 -7.74
C PRO A 77 -13.57 5.14 -8.07
N PHE A 78 -12.76 4.16 -7.65
CA PHE A 78 -12.89 2.72 -7.99
C PHE A 78 -13.40 1.85 -6.83
N SER A 79 -13.65 2.43 -5.65
CA SER A 79 -14.16 1.67 -4.50
C SER A 79 -15.64 1.28 -4.68
N ARG A 80 -16.03 0.08 -4.21
CA ARG A 80 -17.43 -0.44 -4.24
C ARG A 80 -18.50 0.50 -3.64
N ARG A 81 -18.10 1.50 -2.85
CA ARG A 81 -19.01 2.50 -2.22
C ARG A 81 -19.07 3.84 -2.99
N GLY A 82 -18.38 3.99 -4.11
CA GLY A 82 -18.35 5.21 -4.93
C GLY A 82 -19.43 5.25 -6.02
N LYS A 83 -19.70 6.44 -6.58
CA LYS A 83 -20.68 6.67 -7.65
C LYS A 83 -20.27 6.14 -9.05
N GLN A 84 -19.27 5.25 -9.14
CA GLN A 84 -18.77 4.65 -10.40
C GLN A 84 -18.60 5.67 -11.56
N LYS A 85 -18.08 6.86 -11.26
CA LYS A 85 -17.84 7.90 -12.29
C LYS A 85 -16.46 7.80 -12.98
N ASP A 86 -15.60 6.89 -12.51
CA ASP A 86 -14.32 6.53 -13.13
C ASP A 86 -13.44 7.76 -13.48
N ASP A 87 -13.15 8.00 -14.75
CA ASP A 87 -12.30 9.07 -15.30
C ASP A 87 -12.95 10.47 -15.32
N GLU A 88 -14.27 10.57 -15.17
CA GLU A 88 -14.96 11.85 -14.95
C GLU A 88 -14.85 12.32 -13.50
N ASP A 89 -14.33 11.46 -12.62
CA ASP A 89 -14.12 11.81 -11.24
C ASP A 89 -12.92 12.76 -11.11
N PRO A 90 -13.08 13.94 -10.47
CA PRO A 90 -11.95 14.82 -10.16
C PRO A 90 -10.79 14.12 -9.46
N ARG A 91 -11.07 12.99 -8.79
CA ARG A 91 -10.09 12.18 -8.04
C ARG A 91 -9.24 11.26 -8.93
N ALA A 92 -9.58 11.08 -10.21
CA ALA A 92 -8.74 10.37 -11.19
C ALA A 92 -7.74 11.29 -11.89
N LYS A 93 -7.88 12.63 -11.78
CA LYS A 93 -7.06 13.61 -12.48
C LYS A 93 -5.56 13.46 -12.23
N ALA A 94 -5.16 13.20 -11.00
CA ALA A 94 -3.75 12.98 -10.67
C ALA A 94 -3.18 11.75 -11.40
N LEU A 95 -3.95 10.66 -11.50
CA LEU A 95 -3.54 9.47 -12.25
C LEU A 95 -3.45 9.76 -13.75
N LEU A 96 -4.48 10.41 -14.31
CA LEU A 96 -4.50 10.80 -15.73
C LEU A 96 -3.36 11.76 -16.07
N ARG A 97 -2.97 12.64 -15.13
CA ARG A 97 -1.83 13.52 -15.32
C ARG A 97 -0.53 12.74 -15.47
N LEU A 98 -0.32 11.69 -14.68
CA LEU A 98 0.85 10.82 -14.85
C LEU A 98 0.81 10.06 -16.19
N PHE A 99 -0.38 9.70 -16.69
CA PHE A 99 -0.53 9.10 -18.02
C PHE A 99 -0.12 10.06 -19.13
N GLU A 100 -0.40 11.36 -18.99
CA GLU A 100 0.06 12.38 -19.94
C GLU A 100 1.58 12.58 -19.91
N ILE A 101 2.21 12.44 -18.75
CA ILE A 101 3.67 12.64 -18.59
C ILE A 101 4.46 11.40 -19.05
N LEU A 102 3.89 10.20 -18.94
CA LEU A 102 4.57 8.93 -19.24
C LEU A 102 5.18 8.84 -20.66
N PRO A 103 4.55 9.34 -21.74
CA PRO A 103 5.17 9.41 -23.07
C PRO A 103 6.41 10.32 -23.14
N GLU A 104 6.46 11.39 -22.34
CA GLU A 104 7.61 12.32 -22.29
C GLU A 104 8.72 11.79 -21.38
N ARG A 105 8.37 10.95 -20.41
CA ARG A 105 9.26 10.31 -19.44
C ARG A 105 8.95 8.81 -19.37
N THR A 106 9.52 8.05 -20.29
CA THR A 106 9.22 6.63 -20.45
C THR A 106 10.27 5.76 -19.75
N PRO A 107 10.04 5.28 -18.50
CA PRO A 107 10.98 4.41 -17.79
C PRO A 107 11.08 3.02 -18.42
N ASP A 108 12.13 2.25 -18.14
CA ASP A 108 12.23 0.86 -18.60
C ASP A 108 11.17 -0.05 -17.96
N TYR A 109 10.79 0.28 -16.72
CA TYR A 109 9.84 -0.46 -15.89
C TYR A 109 8.77 0.46 -15.31
N PHE A 110 7.53 0.02 -15.35
CA PHE A 110 6.38 0.71 -14.79
C PHE A 110 5.60 -0.26 -13.91
N PHE A 111 5.29 0.17 -12.68
CA PHE A 111 4.53 -0.60 -11.72
C PHE A 111 3.39 0.22 -11.14
N MET A 112 2.26 -0.43 -10.90
CA MET A 112 1.11 0.20 -10.27
C MET A 112 0.43 -0.75 -9.28
N GLU A 113 0.05 -0.23 -8.12
CA GLU A 113 -0.89 -0.85 -7.19
C GLU A 113 -2.24 -0.14 -7.22
N ASN A 114 -3.33 -0.89 -7.06
CA ASN A 114 -4.66 -0.34 -6.81
C ASN A 114 -5.57 -1.37 -6.11
N VAL A 115 -6.81 -0.99 -5.80
CA VAL A 115 -7.82 -1.94 -5.32
C VAL A 115 -8.34 -2.86 -6.42
N GLU A 116 -8.92 -3.99 -6.03
CA GLU A 116 -9.58 -4.93 -6.95
C GLU A 116 -10.65 -4.26 -7.84
N GLY A 117 -11.32 -3.22 -7.35
CA GLY A 117 -12.31 -2.47 -8.12
C GLY A 117 -11.73 -1.66 -9.30
N PHE A 118 -10.40 -1.56 -9.42
CA PHE A 118 -9.74 -1.01 -10.59
C PHE A 118 -9.82 -1.96 -11.79
N ILE A 119 -9.97 -3.27 -11.55
CA ILE A 119 -10.11 -4.29 -12.60
C ILE A 119 -11.41 -4.05 -13.38
N GLY A 120 -11.30 -3.91 -14.69
CA GLY A 120 -12.40 -3.60 -15.60
C GLY A 120 -12.80 -2.13 -15.63
N SER A 121 -12.05 -1.23 -14.98
CA SER A 121 -12.30 0.21 -15.08
C SER A 121 -11.80 0.79 -16.40
N ARG A 122 -12.37 1.92 -16.84
CA ARG A 122 -11.89 2.70 -17.99
C ARG A 122 -10.47 3.18 -17.78
N SER A 123 -10.12 3.51 -16.53
CA SER A 123 -8.76 3.91 -16.16
C SER A 123 -7.75 2.77 -16.35
N GLU A 124 -8.12 1.51 -16.05
CA GLU A 124 -7.27 0.35 -16.33
C GLU A 124 -7.11 0.13 -17.83
N GLU A 125 -8.21 0.18 -18.59
CA GLU A 125 -8.18 0.03 -20.05
C GLU A 125 -7.29 1.09 -20.71
N ARG A 126 -7.46 2.35 -20.32
CA ARG A 126 -6.65 3.47 -20.81
C ARG A 126 -5.17 3.29 -20.49
N LEU A 127 -4.83 2.85 -19.27
CA LEU A 127 -3.44 2.56 -18.89
C LEU A 127 -2.86 1.45 -19.76
N LYS A 128 -3.60 0.36 -19.95
CA LYS A 128 -3.13 -0.79 -20.75
C LYS A 128 -2.83 -0.39 -22.20
N LEU A 129 -3.73 0.37 -22.82
CA LEU A 129 -3.55 0.86 -24.19
C LEU A 129 -2.38 1.85 -24.29
N LEU A 130 -2.22 2.74 -23.31
CA LEU A 130 -1.08 3.65 -23.25
C LEU A 130 0.24 2.89 -23.15
N LEU A 131 0.37 1.96 -22.21
CA LEU A 131 1.56 1.14 -22.03
C LEU A 131 1.87 0.33 -23.30
N GLU A 132 0.87 -0.25 -23.95
CA GLU A 132 1.04 -0.96 -25.21
C GLU A 132 1.55 -0.02 -26.33
N SER A 133 0.98 1.18 -26.47
CA SER A 133 1.43 2.17 -27.45
C SER A 133 2.86 2.66 -27.22
N LEU A 134 3.32 2.62 -25.97
CA LEU A 134 4.68 2.94 -25.56
C LEU A 134 5.62 1.72 -25.61
N GLY A 135 5.17 0.59 -26.15
CA GLY A 135 5.98 -0.61 -26.36
C GLY A 135 6.25 -1.45 -25.11
N TYR A 136 5.46 -1.27 -24.05
CA TYR A 136 5.57 -2.12 -22.87
C TYR A 136 4.90 -3.47 -23.08
N LYS A 137 5.57 -4.52 -22.61
CA LYS A 137 4.95 -5.80 -22.27
C LYS A 137 4.43 -5.69 -20.85
N GLN A 138 3.19 -6.12 -20.62
CA GLN A 138 2.54 -5.97 -19.32
C GLN A 138 1.89 -7.25 -18.82
N ARG A 139 1.72 -7.34 -17.50
CA ARG A 139 0.92 -8.36 -16.83
C ARG A 139 0.31 -7.78 -15.57
N SER A 140 -0.94 -8.17 -15.30
CA SER A 140 -1.66 -7.78 -14.10
C SER A 140 -1.89 -8.97 -13.18
N PHE A 141 -2.00 -8.70 -11.88
CA PHE A 141 -2.11 -9.69 -10.82
C PHE A 141 -3.09 -9.24 -9.75
N ASN A 142 -3.68 -10.20 -9.04
CA ASN A 142 -4.36 -9.93 -7.77
C ASN A 142 -3.55 -10.60 -6.66
N ILE A 143 -2.95 -9.80 -5.78
CA ILE A 143 -2.07 -10.28 -4.72
C ILE A 143 -2.73 -9.96 -3.38
N CYS A 144 -2.73 -10.93 -2.47
CA CYS A 144 -3.24 -10.78 -1.12
C CYS A 144 -2.11 -11.06 -0.13
N SER A 145 -2.04 -10.29 0.96
CA SER A 145 -1.04 -10.49 2.02
C SER A 145 -0.95 -11.93 2.54
N SER A 146 -2.09 -12.65 2.57
CA SER A 146 -2.15 -14.07 2.94
C SER A 146 -1.37 -15.01 2.03
N MET A 147 -0.99 -14.59 0.82
CA MET A 147 -0.13 -15.38 -0.08
C MET A 147 1.32 -15.45 0.42
N PHE A 148 1.71 -14.59 1.38
CA PHE A 148 3.05 -14.57 1.99
C PHE A 148 3.11 -15.26 3.36
N GLY A 149 2.07 -16.03 3.74
CA GLY A 149 2.00 -16.66 5.07
C GLY A 149 1.51 -15.73 6.19
N VAL A 150 1.11 -14.50 5.85
CA VAL A 150 0.69 -13.48 6.80
C VAL A 150 -0.82 -13.63 7.09
N PRO A 151 -1.25 -13.58 8.35
CA PRO A 151 -2.65 -13.77 8.75
C PRO A 151 -3.48 -12.50 8.49
N MET A 152 -3.41 -11.93 7.29
CA MET A 152 -4.15 -10.76 6.85
C MET A 152 -4.71 -10.95 5.44
N ARG A 153 -6.00 -10.62 5.25
CA ARG A 153 -6.63 -10.57 3.93
C ARG A 153 -6.69 -9.14 3.39
N ARG A 154 -5.81 -8.83 2.44
CA ARG A 154 -5.75 -7.55 1.72
C ARG A 154 -5.52 -7.79 0.23
N PRO A 155 -6.55 -8.24 -0.53
CA PRO A 155 -6.41 -8.39 -1.97
C PRO A 155 -6.26 -7.02 -2.65
N ARG A 156 -5.32 -6.93 -3.58
CA ARG A 156 -4.99 -5.73 -4.35
C ARG A 156 -4.60 -6.09 -5.78
N PHE A 157 -5.00 -5.21 -6.68
CA PHE A 157 -4.56 -5.23 -8.06
C PHE A 157 -3.13 -4.72 -8.15
N PHE A 158 -2.30 -5.42 -8.92
CA PHE A 158 -0.98 -4.96 -9.30
C PHE A 158 -0.81 -5.07 -10.81
N LEU A 159 -0.07 -4.13 -11.40
CA LEU A 159 0.37 -4.17 -12.78
C LEU A 159 1.88 -4.04 -12.81
N SER A 160 2.53 -4.95 -13.55
CA SER A 160 3.93 -4.90 -13.91
C SER A 160 4.04 -4.72 -15.41
N ALA A 161 4.85 -3.75 -15.84
CA ALA A 161 5.11 -3.47 -17.23
C ALA A 161 6.61 -3.21 -17.46
N SER A 162 7.14 -3.77 -18.54
CA SER A 162 8.54 -3.57 -18.95
C SER A 162 8.68 -3.42 -20.46
N ARG A 163 9.56 -2.52 -20.89
CA ARG A 163 9.99 -2.39 -22.29
C ARG A 163 11.07 -3.39 -22.68
N LEU A 164 11.69 -4.03 -21.70
CA LEU A 164 12.86 -4.89 -21.90
C LEU A 164 12.47 -6.37 -21.94
N ILE A 165 11.60 -6.80 -21.03
CA ILE A 165 11.24 -8.21 -20.86
C ILE A 165 9.73 -8.40 -20.64
N GLN A 166 9.24 -9.61 -20.86
CA GLN A 166 7.86 -9.95 -20.51
C GLN A 166 7.79 -10.19 -18.99
N PRO A 167 6.96 -9.43 -18.25
CA PRO A 167 6.73 -9.72 -16.84
C PRO A 167 6.23 -11.15 -16.63
N LYS A 168 6.87 -11.87 -15.69
CA LYS A 168 6.52 -13.23 -15.28
C LYS A 168 5.37 -13.21 -14.27
N THR A 169 4.83 -14.39 -13.97
CA THR A 169 3.92 -14.54 -12.82
C THR A 169 4.75 -14.48 -11.55
N PRO A 170 4.36 -13.69 -10.54
CA PRO A 170 5.06 -13.67 -9.26
C PRO A 170 5.00 -15.07 -8.64
N GLU A 171 6.15 -15.54 -8.17
CA GLU A 171 6.24 -16.74 -7.36
C GLU A 171 6.04 -16.33 -5.90
N PHE A 172 5.16 -17.04 -5.20
CA PHE A 172 4.89 -16.83 -3.79
C PHE A 172 5.39 -18.04 -3.02
N ASP A 173 6.23 -17.79 -2.01
CA ASP A 173 6.50 -18.78 -0.98
C ASP A 173 5.56 -18.50 0.20
N PRO A 174 4.47 -19.27 0.36
CA PRO A 174 3.51 -19.07 1.43
C PRO A 174 4.09 -19.39 2.82
N PHE A 175 5.29 -19.98 2.88
CA PHE A 175 5.98 -20.33 4.12
C PHE A 175 7.13 -19.38 4.46
N ALA A 176 7.45 -18.41 3.59
CA ALA A 176 8.56 -17.48 3.81
C ALA A 176 8.43 -16.70 5.13
N GLU A 177 7.19 -16.43 5.58
CA GLU A 177 6.88 -15.76 6.84
C GLU A 177 5.76 -16.47 7.62
N GLU A 178 5.67 -17.81 7.62
CA GLU A 178 4.57 -18.52 8.33
C GLU A 178 4.55 -18.16 9.84
N ARG A 179 3.74 -17.15 10.15
CA ARG A 179 3.56 -16.55 11.47
C ARG A 179 2.08 -16.55 11.77
N VAL A 180 1.72 -17.00 12.96
CA VAL A 180 0.33 -16.91 13.42
C VAL A 180 0.03 -15.48 13.84
N LEU A 181 -1.26 -15.12 13.93
CA LEU A 181 -1.65 -13.74 14.24
C LEU A 181 -1.02 -13.23 15.55
N SER A 182 -0.92 -14.08 16.57
CA SER A 182 -0.28 -13.74 17.84
C SER A 182 1.16 -13.27 17.70
N ASP A 183 1.90 -13.75 16.69
CA ASP A 183 3.31 -13.38 16.50
C ASP A 183 3.47 -11.92 16.07
N PHE A 184 2.41 -11.29 15.55
CA PHE A 184 2.37 -9.88 15.14
C PHE A 184 1.88 -8.95 16.24
N LEU A 185 1.42 -9.49 17.37
CA LEU A 185 0.82 -8.72 18.46
C LEU A 185 1.84 -8.48 19.56
N THR A 186 1.89 -7.24 20.05
CA THR A 186 2.76 -6.85 21.17
C THR A 186 2.01 -6.98 22.50
N GLU A 187 2.70 -7.40 23.57
CA GLU A 187 2.16 -7.47 24.94
C GLU A 187 1.97 -6.10 25.63
N ARG A 188 2.00 -4.98 24.89
CA ARG A 188 1.96 -3.63 25.48
C ARG A 188 0.63 -3.37 26.18
N SER A 189 0.65 -2.48 27.19
CA SER A 189 -0.53 -2.12 27.98
C SER A 189 -1.71 -1.75 27.09
N ASP A 190 -2.68 -2.65 27.02
CA ASP A 190 -3.80 -2.60 26.07
C ASP A 190 -4.81 -1.48 26.36
N ASP A 191 -4.68 -0.78 27.49
CA ASP A 191 -5.66 0.22 27.95
C ASP A 191 -5.93 1.32 26.92
N ASP A 192 -4.90 1.78 26.21
CA ASP A 192 -5.02 2.86 25.22
C ASP A 192 -5.38 2.38 23.81
N LEU A 193 -5.56 1.06 23.64
CA LEU A 193 -6.07 0.39 22.45
C LEU A 193 -7.43 -0.27 22.71
N ARG A 194 -7.85 -0.41 23.97
CA ARG A 194 -9.09 -1.07 24.34
C ARG A 194 -10.29 -0.31 23.78
N LEU A 195 -11.19 -1.04 23.14
CA LEU A 195 -12.50 -0.52 22.77
C LEU A 195 -13.36 -0.43 24.05
N PRO A 196 -13.98 0.72 24.37
CA PRO A 196 -14.85 0.81 25.53
C PRO A 196 -15.96 -0.24 25.49
N ASP A 197 -16.26 -0.86 26.62
CA ASP A 197 -17.25 -1.96 26.68
C ASP A 197 -18.64 -1.50 26.19
N SER A 198 -19.00 -0.23 26.43
CA SER A 198 -20.23 0.37 25.90
C SER A 198 -20.27 0.46 24.37
N GLU A 199 -19.11 0.64 23.70
CA GLU A 199 -19.02 0.56 22.24
C GLU A 199 -19.02 -0.90 21.76
N LEU A 200 -18.38 -1.80 22.50
CA LEU A 200 -18.38 -3.23 22.20
C LEU A 200 -19.81 -3.76 22.16
N GLU A 201 -20.62 -3.50 23.20
CA GLU A 201 -22.04 -3.88 23.26
C GLU A 201 -22.86 -3.23 22.15
N LYS A 202 -22.67 -1.92 21.93
CA LYS A 202 -23.44 -1.16 20.94
C LYS A 202 -23.21 -1.64 19.50
N TYR A 203 -22.00 -2.10 19.19
CA TYR A 203 -21.59 -2.44 17.82
C TYR A 203 -21.31 -3.94 17.61
N ASP A 204 -21.61 -4.80 18.58
CA ASP A 204 -21.30 -6.25 18.55
C ASP A 204 -21.67 -6.92 17.21
N ALA A 205 -22.87 -6.63 16.69
CA ALA A 205 -23.37 -7.21 15.43
C ALA A 205 -22.56 -6.85 14.16
N VAL A 206 -21.70 -5.82 14.21
CA VAL A 206 -20.93 -5.34 13.04
C VAL A 206 -19.42 -5.37 13.24
N LEU A 207 -18.95 -5.54 14.48
CA LEU A 207 -17.53 -5.64 14.77
C LEU A 207 -16.98 -6.96 14.25
N ASN A 208 -15.78 -6.90 13.67
CA ASN A 208 -15.02 -8.09 13.35
C ASN A 208 -13.97 -8.28 14.45
N ILE A 209 -14.23 -9.18 15.40
CA ILE A 209 -13.31 -9.45 16.53
C ILE A 209 -12.70 -10.83 16.33
N VAL A 210 -11.38 -10.89 16.41
CA VAL A 210 -10.59 -12.09 16.13
C VAL A 210 -9.93 -12.55 17.43
N ASP A 211 -10.01 -13.85 17.70
CA ASP A 211 -9.27 -14.49 18.77
C ASP A 211 -7.86 -14.86 18.27
N PRO A 212 -6.80 -14.19 18.78
CA PRO A 212 -5.45 -14.41 18.27
C PRO A 212 -4.86 -15.77 18.67
N GLY A 213 -5.47 -16.49 19.63
CA GLY A 213 -5.02 -17.82 20.04
C GLY A 213 -5.40 -18.94 19.07
N LYS A 214 -6.27 -18.66 18.09
CA LYS A 214 -6.64 -19.64 17.06
C LYS A 214 -5.58 -19.71 15.97
N LYS A 215 -5.14 -20.92 15.64
CA LYS A 215 -4.10 -21.15 14.62
C LYS A 215 -4.46 -20.58 13.24
N ASP A 216 -5.73 -20.58 12.87
CA ASP A 216 -6.26 -20.08 11.60
C ASP A 216 -6.82 -18.64 11.69
N ALA A 217 -6.54 -17.94 12.80
CA ALA A 217 -6.94 -16.55 12.98
C ALA A 217 -6.33 -15.67 11.89
N TYR A 218 -7.16 -14.81 11.31
CA TYR A 218 -6.70 -13.78 10.38
C TYR A 218 -7.48 -12.49 10.56
N VAL A 219 -6.84 -11.37 10.24
CA VAL A 219 -7.46 -10.04 10.22
C VAL A 219 -7.91 -9.65 8.81
N ILE A 220 -9.02 -8.92 8.71
CA ILE A 220 -9.48 -8.34 7.45
C ILE A 220 -8.69 -7.06 7.12
N CYS A 221 -8.75 -6.64 5.86
CA CYS A 221 -8.12 -5.42 5.37
C CYS A 221 -8.41 -4.20 6.27
N PHE A 222 -7.35 -3.60 6.80
CA PHE A 222 -7.43 -2.30 7.45
C PHE A 222 -7.62 -1.18 6.42
N THR A 223 -8.55 -0.28 6.71
CA THR A 223 -8.87 0.89 5.88
C THR A 223 -8.46 2.16 6.60
N ARG A 224 -8.38 3.29 5.88
CA ARG A 224 -8.17 4.61 6.50
C ARG A 224 -9.18 4.99 7.60
N GLY A 225 -10.33 4.30 7.64
CA GLY A 225 -11.39 4.52 8.59
C GLY A 225 -11.33 3.60 9.82
N TYR A 226 -10.29 2.80 10.01
CA TYR A 226 -10.21 1.77 11.04
C TYR A 226 -10.61 2.26 12.44
N PHE A 227 -10.04 3.38 12.88
CA PHE A 227 -10.36 3.96 14.19
C PHE A 227 -11.75 4.62 14.27
N LYS A 228 -12.37 5.00 13.15
CA LYS A 228 -13.62 5.80 13.14
C LYS A 228 -14.86 4.99 12.75
N CYS A 229 -14.71 4.02 11.86
CA CYS A 229 -15.80 3.22 11.32
C CYS A 229 -15.75 1.83 11.95
N ARG A 230 -16.84 1.37 12.57
CA ARG A 230 -16.90 0.07 13.25
C ARG A 230 -17.20 -1.11 12.32
N LYS A 231 -17.70 -0.82 11.10
CA LYS A 231 -18.11 -1.84 10.13
C LYS A 231 -17.12 -1.94 8.97
N ALA A 232 -16.54 -3.13 8.79
CA ALA A 232 -15.70 -3.49 7.64
C ALA A 232 -14.52 -2.53 7.40
N SER A 233 -13.85 -2.12 8.48
CA SER A 233 -12.72 -1.17 8.44
C SER A 233 -11.38 -1.78 8.88
N GLY A 234 -11.43 -3.00 9.42
CA GLY A 234 -10.33 -3.78 10.00
C GLY A 234 -10.87 -4.73 11.09
N SER A 235 -10.02 -5.59 11.62
CA SER A 235 -10.36 -6.49 12.74
C SER A 235 -9.93 -5.91 14.08
N LEU A 236 -10.64 -6.21 15.15
CA LEU A 236 -10.22 -6.03 16.54
C LEU A 236 -9.68 -7.35 17.10
N ILE A 237 -8.88 -7.27 18.16
CA ILE A 237 -8.33 -8.44 18.85
C ILE A 237 -9.11 -8.69 20.13
N ARG A 238 -9.54 -9.94 20.34
CA ARG A 238 -10.19 -10.39 21.58
C ARG A 238 -9.17 -10.40 22.72
N LEU A 239 -9.56 -9.84 23.86
CA LEU A 239 -8.78 -9.87 25.09
C LEU A 239 -9.20 -11.05 25.98
N PRO A 240 -8.32 -11.55 26.88
CA PRO A 240 -8.62 -12.68 27.76
C PRO A 240 -9.83 -12.46 28.70
N ASP A 241 -10.12 -11.21 29.04
CA ASP A 241 -11.25 -10.81 29.87
C ASP A 241 -12.58 -10.71 29.10
N GLY A 242 -12.59 -11.07 27.82
CA GLY A 242 -13.75 -10.97 26.92
C GLY A 242 -13.86 -9.63 26.18
N GLY A 243 -13.07 -8.62 26.56
CA GLY A 243 -13.01 -7.33 25.89
C GLY A 243 -12.41 -7.40 24.48
N ALA A 244 -12.29 -6.25 23.83
CA ALA A 244 -11.64 -6.16 22.52
C ALA A 244 -10.75 -4.92 22.43
N ARG A 245 -9.68 -5.00 21.65
CA ARG A 245 -8.79 -3.87 21.37
C ARG A 245 -8.52 -3.67 19.89
N PHE A 246 -8.12 -2.46 19.53
CA PHE A 246 -7.54 -2.17 18.22
C PHE A 246 -6.17 -2.84 18.06
N VAL A 247 -5.83 -3.22 16.84
CA VAL A 247 -4.46 -3.53 16.43
C VAL A 247 -3.68 -2.23 16.40
N SER A 248 -2.53 -2.16 17.07
CA SER A 248 -1.73 -0.95 17.18
C SER A 248 -1.12 -0.55 15.82
N PRO A 249 -0.76 0.72 15.61
CA PRO A 249 -0.06 1.12 14.39
C PRO A 249 1.25 0.36 14.14
N LEU A 250 1.98 -0.05 15.18
CA LEU A 250 3.22 -0.82 15.03
C LEU A 250 2.95 -2.28 14.63
N GLU A 251 1.95 -2.91 15.25
CA GLU A 251 1.48 -4.25 14.87
C GLU A 251 0.99 -4.26 13.40
N MET A 252 0.32 -3.17 12.97
CA MET A 252 -0.09 -3.00 11.58
C MET A 252 1.10 -2.83 10.62
N LEU A 253 2.18 -2.14 11.01
CA LEU A 253 3.38 -2.03 10.16
C LEU A 253 4.00 -3.41 9.89
N ASP A 254 4.13 -4.23 10.94
CA ASP A 254 4.63 -5.60 10.84
C ASP A 254 3.71 -6.48 9.96
N LEU A 255 2.40 -6.38 10.17
CA LEU A 255 1.40 -7.02 9.29
C LEU A 255 1.47 -6.56 7.84
N PHE A 256 2.06 -5.41 7.52
CA PHE A 256 2.26 -4.90 6.16
C PHE A 256 3.69 -5.14 5.63
N GLY A 257 4.55 -5.80 6.40
CA GLY A 257 5.91 -6.18 5.98
C GLY A 257 6.94 -5.06 6.06
N PHE A 258 6.64 -3.97 6.78
CA PHE A 258 7.64 -2.95 7.10
C PHE A 258 8.67 -3.50 8.08
N SER A 259 9.93 -3.10 7.95
CA SER A 259 10.99 -3.56 8.86
C SER A 259 10.79 -3.06 10.29
N SER A 260 11.40 -3.78 11.24
CA SER A 260 11.39 -3.43 12.67
C SER A 260 12.08 -2.08 12.98
N THR A 261 12.88 -1.54 12.06
CA THR A 261 13.50 -0.23 12.19
C THR A 261 12.59 0.91 11.72
N TYR A 262 11.51 0.60 11.01
CA TYR A 262 10.55 1.60 10.54
C TYR A 262 9.76 2.17 11.72
N LYS A 263 9.59 3.50 11.74
CA LYS A 263 8.98 4.21 12.88
C LYS A 263 8.04 5.32 12.42
N PHE A 264 7.08 5.64 13.29
CA PHE A 264 6.31 6.88 13.19
C PHE A 264 7.03 7.99 13.97
N PRO A 265 6.98 9.25 13.50
CA PRO A 265 7.33 10.41 14.32
C PRO A 265 6.48 10.45 15.60
N ALA A 266 7.12 10.77 16.72
CA ALA A 266 6.51 10.67 18.06
C ALA A 266 5.33 11.64 18.27
N GLU A 267 5.30 12.73 17.50
CA GLU A 267 4.25 13.75 17.54
C GLU A 267 2.96 13.33 16.82
N LEU A 268 2.97 12.25 16.03
CA LEU A 268 1.78 11.79 15.33
C LEU A 268 0.85 11.01 16.28
N SER A 269 -0.42 11.40 16.30
CA SER A 269 -1.42 10.64 17.03
C SER A 269 -1.67 9.28 16.39
N LYS A 270 -2.04 8.27 17.19
CA LYS A 270 -2.39 6.93 16.68
C LYS A 270 -3.47 6.97 15.61
N GLN A 271 -4.44 7.89 15.74
CA GLN A 271 -5.50 8.09 14.75
C GLN A 271 -4.95 8.49 13.38
N VAL A 272 -3.92 9.34 13.35
CA VAL A 272 -3.22 9.68 12.12
C VAL A 272 -2.47 8.46 11.59
N CYS A 273 -1.72 7.75 12.44
CA CYS A 273 -0.96 6.57 12.02
C CYS A 273 -1.86 5.47 11.43
N TRP A 274 -2.98 5.12 12.08
CA TRP A 274 -3.97 4.17 11.54
C TRP A 274 -4.51 4.59 10.17
N ARG A 275 -4.80 5.88 10.01
CA ARG A 275 -5.29 6.43 8.74
C ARG A 275 -4.25 6.29 7.63
N LEU A 276 -2.98 6.55 7.93
CA LEU A 276 -1.88 6.45 6.97
C LEU A 276 -1.62 4.99 6.57
N ILE A 277 -1.45 4.08 7.55
CA ILE A 277 -1.19 2.66 7.26
C ILE A 277 -2.35 2.00 6.50
N GLY A 278 -3.60 2.36 6.83
CA GLY A 278 -4.78 1.85 6.12
C GLY A 278 -4.74 2.12 4.60
N ASN A 279 -4.06 3.18 4.17
CA ASN A 279 -3.83 3.51 2.75
C ASN A 279 -2.51 2.95 2.19
N SER A 280 -1.65 2.36 3.02
CA SER A 280 -0.35 1.83 2.60
C SER A 280 -0.47 0.57 1.75
N VAL A 281 0.64 0.16 1.14
CA VAL A 281 0.79 -1.09 0.41
C VAL A 281 1.54 -2.11 1.28
N ASP A 282 1.32 -3.40 1.02
CA ASP A 282 2.11 -4.47 1.61
C ASP A 282 3.48 -4.54 0.94
N VAL A 283 4.55 -4.35 1.71
CA VAL A 283 5.94 -4.28 1.24
C VAL A 283 6.36 -5.58 0.54
N ARG A 284 5.85 -6.74 0.99
CA ARG A 284 6.14 -8.04 0.38
C ARG A 284 5.50 -8.16 -1.00
N ALA A 285 4.29 -7.62 -1.16
CA ALA A 285 3.63 -7.55 -2.46
C ALA A 285 4.41 -6.68 -3.44
N VAL A 286 4.97 -5.55 -2.98
CA VAL A 286 5.85 -4.72 -3.81
C VAL A 286 7.06 -5.52 -4.29
N ARG A 287 7.76 -6.23 -3.39
CA ARG A 287 8.92 -7.06 -3.74
C ARG A 287 8.55 -8.16 -4.74
N ALA A 288 7.42 -8.85 -4.52
CA ALA A 288 6.95 -9.89 -5.44
C ALA A 288 6.67 -9.34 -6.84
N VAL A 289 6.14 -8.12 -6.95
CA VAL A 289 5.87 -7.46 -8.23
C VAL A 289 7.17 -7.03 -8.93
N LEU A 290 8.15 -6.51 -8.19
CA LEU A 290 9.49 -6.21 -8.73
C LEU A 290 10.16 -7.46 -9.30
N ALA A 291 10.09 -8.58 -8.59
CA ALA A 291 10.68 -9.85 -9.00
C ALA A 291 10.10 -10.39 -10.34
N THR A 292 8.90 -9.96 -10.75
CA THR A 292 8.31 -10.35 -12.05
C THR A 292 9.17 -9.96 -13.25
N VAL A 293 10.06 -8.98 -13.06
CA VAL A 293 11.01 -8.49 -14.07
C VAL A 293 12.47 -8.63 -13.63
N GLY A 294 12.75 -9.48 -12.63
CA GLY A 294 14.10 -9.76 -12.14
C GLY A 294 14.74 -8.62 -11.36
N LEU A 295 13.92 -7.75 -10.75
CA LEU A 295 14.35 -6.66 -9.87
C LEU A 295 14.18 -7.02 -8.39
#